data_AF-A0A9D8VKY2-F1
#
_entry.id   AF-A0A9D8VKY2-F1
#
_cell.length_a   1.000
_cell.length_b   1.000
_cell.length_c   1.000
_cell.angle_alpha   90.00
_cell.angle_beta   90.00
_cell.angle_gamma   90.00
#
_symmetry.space_group_name_H-M   'P 1'
#
loop_
_entity.id
_entity.type
_entity.pdbx_description
1 polymer ?
#
loop_
_entity_poly.entity_id
_entity_poly.type
_entity_poly.pdbx_seq_one_letter_code
_entity_poly.pdbx_strand_id
1 'polypeptide(L)'
;MMPVLELRLALAAAIATSAMVLYLVALMVAARIWGRFWAMRRANFVDAWQDYLASDKGPVSSRLLSLHPDEMHHLVRGWNLAAEAQRGRPERLARLREIAYACDLGHAAVALAFRGRSRDERVSGLQALGHLGRSEVFDRLRVLVSSRDPLLSLAAWQALLRIDEERALREVGQALCARPEWPEHSVAQSVAALSEQAKSVLIGQAAAFDCTHRIVAALESSHHAGATQLIRHELQTAGDFDDIAQLLYRVQRSEHIELIERALGQADAGANPGPWAAGYRQRALVWRPLDEEAHG
;
A
#
# COMPACT_ATOMS: atom_id res chain seq x y z
N MET A 1 77.03 -6.19 -11.39
CA MET A 1 76.21 -7.39 -11.11
C MET A 1 74.79 -7.10 -10.60
N MET A 2 74.38 -5.84 -10.36
CA MET A 2 72.98 -5.51 -10.00
C MET A 2 71.89 -5.64 -11.10
N PRO A 3 72.16 -5.58 -12.43
CA PRO A 3 71.06 -5.49 -13.42
C PRO A 3 70.27 -6.80 -13.62
N VAL A 4 70.83 -7.96 -13.25
CA VAL A 4 70.15 -9.25 -13.42
C VAL A 4 69.05 -9.47 -12.38
N LEU A 5 69.24 -8.97 -11.16
CA LEU A 5 68.25 -9.08 -10.08
C LEU A 5 67.04 -8.18 -10.37
N GLU A 6 67.29 -6.95 -10.83
CA GLU A 6 66.25 -6.00 -11.21
C GLU A 6 65.37 -6.55 -12.35
N LEU A 7 65.98 -7.17 -13.36
CA LEU A 7 65.23 -7.79 -14.47
C LEU A 7 64.34 -8.96 -14.00
N ARG A 8 64.84 -9.80 -13.09
CA ARG A 8 64.05 -10.93 -12.55
C ARG A 8 62.87 -10.46 -11.70
N LEU A 9 63.07 -9.43 -10.88
CA LEU A 9 62.00 -8.83 -10.08
C LEU A 9 60.95 -8.16 -10.96
N ALA A 10 61.38 -7.42 -11.99
CA ALA A 10 60.47 -6.80 -12.96
C ALA A 10 59.64 -7.85 -13.70
N LEU A 11 60.25 -8.95 -14.15
CA LEU A 11 59.54 -10.04 -14.82
C LEU A 11 58.53 -10.74 -13.90
N ALA A 12 58.94 -11.06 -12.66
CA ALA A 12 58.06 -11.68 -11.68
C ALA A 12 56.86 -10.78 -11.33
N ALA A 13 57.09 -9.47 -11.18
CA ALA A 13 56.03 -8.49 -10.94
C ALA A 13 55.07 -8.38 -12.14
N ALA A 14 55.60 -8.39 -13.37
CA ALA A 14 54.78 -8.37 -14.58
C ALA A 14 53.90 -9.62 -14.67
N ILE A 15 54.47 -10.82 -14.47
CA ILE A 15 53.71 -12.08 -14.48
C ILE A 15 52.64 -12.09 -13.39
N ALA A 16 52.97 -11.68 -12.17
CA ALA A 16 52.02 -11.63 -11.07
C ALA A 16 50.87 -10.65 -11.36
N THR A 17 51.17 -9.49 -11.92
CA THR A 17 50.16 -8.48 -12.29
C THR A 17 49.25 -9.01 -13.40
N SER A 18 49.82 -9.61 -14.46
CA SER A 18 49.04 -10.22 -15.54
C SER A 18 48.15 -11.37 -15.03
N ALA A 19 48.66 -12.23 -14.14
CA ALA A 19 47.89 -13.31 -13.54
C ALA A 19 46.73 -12.78 -12.69
N MET A 20 46.96 -11.73 -11.89
CA MET A 20 45.92 -11.08 -11.10
C MET A 20 44.83 -10.47 -12.01
N VAL A 21 45.22 -9.78 -13.08
CA VAL A 21 44.26 -9.21 -14.05
C VAL A 21 43.44 -10.32 -14.70
N LEU A 22 44.06 -11.41 -15.16
CA LEU A 22 43.35 -12.55 -15.74
C LEU A 22 42.39 -13.21 -14.75
N TYR A 23 42.80 -13.33 -13.48
CA TYR A 23 41.95 -13.85 -12.42
C TYR A 23 40.72 -12.96 -12.19
N LEU A 24 40.90 -11.63 -12.11
CA LEU A 24 39.79 -10.69 -11.96
C LEU A 24 38.84 -10.72 -13.16
N VAL A 25 39.37 -10.82 -14.39
CA VAL A 25 38.56 -10.97 -15.60
C VAL A 25 37.76 -12.29 -15.55
N ALA A 26 38.38 -13.39 -15.15
CA ALA A 26 37.71 -14.68 -15.01
C ALA A 26 36.57 -14.63 -13.97
N LEU A 27 36.80 -14.00 -12.82
CA LEU A 27 35.76 -13.79 -11.80
C LEU A 27 34.61 -12.94 -12.33
N MET A 28 34.90 -11.86 -13.06
CA MET A 28 33.86 -11.00 -13.65
C MET A 28 33.02 -11.75 -14.69
N VAL A 29 33.67 -12.55 -15.55
CA VAL A 29 32.98 -13.39 -16.53
C VAL A 29 32.13 -14.45 -15.84
N ALA A 30 32.68 -15.15 -14.84
CA ALA A 30 31.95 -16.16 -14.08
C ALA A 30 30.73 -15.55 -13.37
N ALA A 31 30.88 -14.40 -12.71
CA ALA A 31 29.79 -13.67 -12.06
C ALA A 31 28.70 -13.26 -13.06
N ARG A 32 29.09 -12.86 -14.29
CA ARG A 32 28.14 -12.45 -15.33
C ARG A 32 27.39 -13.64 -15.94
N ILE A 33 28.06 -14.77 -16.15
CA ILE A 33 27.42 -16.02 -16.60
C ILE A 33 26.48 -16.53 -15.53
N TRP A 34 26.93 -16.56 -14.27
CA TRP A 34 26.13 -16.95 -13.12
C TRP A 34 24.89 -16.06 -12.99
N GLY A 35 25.07 -14.73 -13.04
CA GLY A 35 23.96 -13.77 -13.00
C GLY A 35 22.95 -13.98 -14.12
N ARG A 36 23.40 -14.26 -15.35
CA ARG A 36 22.51 -14.59 -16.47
C ARG A 36 21.77 -15.90 -16.27
N PHE A 37 22.45 -16.92 -15.80
CA PHE A 37 21.84 -18.22 -15.51
C PHE A 37 20.74 -18.08 -14.45
N TRP A 38 20.99 -17.37 -13.35
CA TRP A 38 19.97 -17.09 -12.33
C TRP A 38 18.85 -16.20 -12.84
N ALA A 39 19.14 -15.22 -13.70
CA ALA A 39 18.11 -14.40 -14.33
C ALA A 39 17.20 -15.22 -15.24
N MET A 40 17.75 -16.12 -16.06
CA MET A 40 16.97 -17.04 -16.90
C MET A 40 16.17 -18.02 -16.06
N ARG A 41 16.78 -18.64 -15.04
CA ARG A 41 16.07 -19.53 -14.12
C ARG A 41 14.93 -18.80 -13.42
N ARG A 42 15.15 -17.56 -12.99
CA ARG A 42 14.12 -16.71 -12.37
C ARG A 42 13.01 -16.36 -13.35
N ALA A 43 13.33 -15.96 -14.58
CA ALA A 43 12.33 -15.66 -15.60
C ALA A 43 11.46 -16.89 -15.89
N ASN A 44 12.09 -18.04 -16.18
CA ASN A 44 11.38 -19.29 -16.42
C ASN A 44 10.53 -19.73 -15.22
N PHE A 45 11.02 -19.50 -14.00
CA PHE A 45 10.28 -19.77 -12.78
C PHE A 45 9.05 -18.87 -12.65
N VAL A 46 9.21 -17.56 -12.85
CA VAL A 46 8.12 -16.59 -12.77
C VAL A 46 7.08 -16.88 -13.84
N ASP A 47 7.48 -17.12 -15.09
CA ASP A 47 6.58 -17.42 -16.20
C ASP A 47 5.78 -18.70 -15.92
N ALA A 48 6.46 -19.78 -15.53
CA ALA A 48 5.80 -21.05 -15.20
C ALA A 48 4.80 -20.91 -14.05
N TRP A 49 5.11 -20.10 -13.04
CA TRP A 49 4.22 -19.86 -11.91
C TRP A 49 3.07 -18.92 -12.24
N GLN A 50 3.29 -17.88 -13.03
CA GLN A 50 2.22 -16.99 -13.47
C GLN A 50 1.20 -17.77 -14.31
N ASP A 51 1.68 -18.59 -15.23
CA ASP A 51 0.83 -19.50 -16.01
C ASP A 51 0.06 -20.45 -15.11
N TYR A 52 0.71 -21.01 -14.09
CA TYR A 52 0.06 -21.92 -13.15
C TYR A 52 -1.03 -21.21 -12.33
N LEU A 53 -0.73 -20.03 -11.75
CA LEU A 53 -1.67 -19.24 -10.96
C LEU A 53 -2.86 -18.72 -11.79
N ALA A 54 -2.64 -18.46 -13.09
CA ALA A 54 -3.70 -18.08 -14.02
C ALA A 54 -4.52 -19.29 -14.50
N SER A 55 -3.94 -20.49 -14.51
CA SER A 55 -4.58 -21.68 -15.04
C SER A 55 -5.63 -22.29 -14.11
N ASP A 56 -6.60 -22.98 -14.70
CA ASP A 56 -7.57 -23.80 -13.98
C ASP A 56 -7.05 -25.19 -13.59
N LYS A 57 -5.73 -25.39 -13.53
CA LYS A 57 -5.13 -26.70 -13.25
C LYS A 57 -5.24 -27.10 -11.77
N GLY A 58 -5.48 -28.40 -11.53
CA GLY A 58 -5.71 -29.01 -10.21
C GLY A 58 -4.52 -28.94 -9.23
N PRO A 59 -4.59 -29.68 -8.10
CA PRO A 59 -3.73 -29.45 -6.94
C PRO A 59 -2.24 -29.52 -7.25
N VAL A 60 -1.48 -28.65 -6.56
CA VAL A 60 -0.05 -28.46 -6.72
C VAL A 60 0.71 -29.78 -6.54
N SER A 61 1.55 -30.14 -7.51
CA SER A 61 2.44 -31.29 -7.37
C SER A 61 3.50 -31.04 -6.30
N SER A 62 3.78 -32.06 -5.47
CA SER A 62 4.71 -32.02 -4.35
C SER A 62 6.17 -31.64 -4.72
N ARG A 63 6.51 -31.58 -6.01
CA ARG A 63 7.80 -31.06 -6.50
C ARG A 63 8.01 -29.56 -6.27
N LEU A 64 6.96 -28.81 -5.93
CA LEU A 64 7.07 -27.38 -5.61
C LEU A 64 7.54 -27.11 -4.17
N LEU A 65 7.80 -28.15 -3.35
CA LEU A 65 8.17 -28.02 -1.93
C LEU A 65 9.65 -27.71 -1.63
N SER A 66 10.53 -27.60 -2.62
CA SER A 66 11.94 -27.23 -2.39
C SER A 66 12.36 -25.99 -3.17
N LEU A 67 11.73 -24.85 -2.88
CA LEU A 67 12.11 -23.57 -3.46
C LEU A 67 13.31 -22.98 -2.73
N HIS A 68 14.24 -22.39 -3.48
CA HIS A 68 15.30 -21.59 -2.89
C HIS A 68 14.69 -20.36 -2.20
N PRO A 69 15.24 -19.86 -1.07
CA PRO A 69 14.72 -18.66 -0.39
C PRO A 69 14.53 -17.45 -1.32
N ASP A 70 15.44 -17.27 -2.28
CA ASP A 70 15.31 -16.20 -3.28
C ASP A 70 14.14 -16.41 -4.25
N GLU A 71 13.84 -17.66 -4.61
CA GLU A 71 12.69 -18.02 -5.46
C GLU A 71 11.38 -17.84 -4.68
N MET A 72 11.40 -18.09 -3.37
CA MET A 72 10.23 -17.91 -2.48
C MET A 72 9.74 -16.47 -2.44
N HIS A 73 10.63 -15.48 -2.40
CA HIS A 73 10.23 -14.07 -2.48
C HIS A 73 9.49 -13.76 -3.79
N HIS A 74 9.99 -14.24 -4.93
CA HIS A 74 9.33 -14.04 -6.23
C HIS A 74 7.98 -14.76 -6.29
N LEU A 75 7.89 -15.96 -5.71
CA LEU A 75 6.62 -16.67 -5.60
C LEU A 75 5.60 -15.88 -4.78
N VAL A 76 5.98 -15.39 -3.59
CA VAL A 76 5.11 -14.57 -2.74
C VAL A 76 4.66 -13.31 -3.48
N ARG A 77 5.56 -12.65 -4.21
CA ARG A 77 5.23 -11.46 -5.00
C ARG A 77 4.27 -11.78 -6.15
N GLY A 78 4.56 -12.84 -6.92
CA GLY A 78 3.68 -13.29 -8.02
C GLY A 78 2.31 -13.71 -7.52
N TRP A 79 2.26 -14.37 -6.36
CA TRP A 79 1.03 -14.75 -5.69
C TRP A 79 0.23 -13.52 -5.22
N ASN A 80 0.87 -12.50 -4.64
CA ASN A 80 0.20 -11.25 -4.27
C ASN A 80 -0.43 -10.55 -5.48
N LEU A 81 0.30 -10.49 -6.61
CA LEU A 81 -0.22 -9.91 -7.85
C LEU A 81 -1.45 -10.69 -8.35
N ALA A 82 -1.39 -12.03 -8.31
CA ALA A 82 -2.53 -12.86 -8.66
C ALA A 82 -3.71 -12.66 -7.69
N ALA A 83 -3.46 -12.59 -6.38
CA ALA A 83 -4.49 -12.39 -5.36
C ALA A 83 -5.20 -11.04 -5.53
N GLU A 84 -4.44 -9.97 -5.81
CA GLU A 84 -4.99 -8.64 -6.07
C GLU A 84 -5.77 -8.59 -7.39
N ALA A 85 -5.31 -9.30 -8.43
CA ALA A 85 -6.06 -9.43 -9.70
C ALA A 85 -7.40 -10.18 -9.55
N GLN A 86 -7.54 -11.02 -8.52
CA GLN A 86 -8.79 -11.71 -8.19
C GLN A 86 -9.64 -10.98 -7.14
N ARG A 87 -9.34 -9.71 -6.84
CA ARG A 87 -10.15 -8.91 -5.91
C ARG A 87 -11.61 -8.82 -6.39
N GLY A 88 -12.56 -9.08 -5.48
CA GLY A 88 -13.98 -9.18 -5.80
C GLY A 88 -14.43 -10.53 -6.36
N ARG A 89 -13.53 -11.51 -6.53
CA ARG A 89 -13.83 -12.88 -6.98
C ARG A 89 -13.47 -13.89 -5.87
N PRO A 90 -14.33 -14.07 -4.85
CA PRO A 90 -13.99 -14.83 -3.65
C PRO A 90 -13.65 -16.30 -3.95
N GLU A 91 -14.32 -16.93 -4.92
CA GLU A 91 -14.05 -18.31 -5.33
C GLU A 91 -12.64 -18.50 -5.89
N ARG A 92 -12.19 -17.57 -6.73
CA ARG A 92 -10.83 -17.59 -7.31
C ARG A 92 -9.78 -17.32 -6.23
N LEU A 93 -10.06 -16.41 -5.30
CA LEU A 93 -9.17 -16.12 -4.18
C LEU A 93 -9.06 -17.31 -3.21
N ALA A 94 -10.16 -18.01 -2.92
CA ALA A 94 -10.17 -19.21 -2.08
C ALA A 94 -9.22 -20.28 -2.64
N ARG A 95 -9.27 -20.52 -3.96
CA ARG A 95 -8.34 -21.43 -4.62
C ARG A 95 -6.88 -20.97 -4.56
N LEU A 96 -6.61 -19.68 -4.75
CA LEU A 96 -5.25 -19.15 -4.59
C LEU A 96 -4.72 -19.37 -3.17
N ARG A 97 -5.60 -19.31 -2.15
CA ARG A 97 -5.25 -19.65 -0.77
C ARG A 97 -4.93 -21.15 -0.62
N GLU A 98 -5.68 -22.05 -1.24
CA GLU A 98 -5.37 -23.49 -1.24
C GLU A 98 -3.97 -23.77 -1.81
N ILE A 99 -3.62 -23.13 -2.93
CA ILE A 99 -2.27 -23.20 -3.51
C ILE A 99 -1.23 -22.67 -2.51
N ALA A 100 -1.53 -21.54 -1.86
CA ALA A 100 -0.63 -20.96 -0.86
C ALA A 100 -0.41 -21.89 0.34
N TYR A 101 -1.45 -22.59 0.80
CA TYR A 101 -1.35 -23.58 1.87
C TYR A 101 -0.53 -24.80 1.44
N ALA A 102 -0.75 -25.32 0.24
CA ALA A 102 -0.01 -26.47 -0.28
C ALA A 102 1.50 -26.19 -0.41
N CYS A 103 1.87 -24.95 -0.71
CA CYS A 103 3.26 -24.50 -0.88
C CYS A 103 3.87 -23.87 0.38
N ASP A 104 3.16 -23.90 1.50
CA ASP A 104 3.57 -23.29 2.76
C ASP A 104 3.95 -21.79 2.67
N LEU A 105 3.25 -21.04 1.80
CA LEU A 105 3.47 -19.60 1.63
C LEU A 105 3.24 -18.81 2.93
N GLY A 106 2.44 -19.35 3.85
CA GLY A 106 2.20 -18.70 5.15
C GLY A 106 3.49 -18.52 5.95
N HIS A 107 4.28 -19.59 6.14
CA HIS A 107 5.55 -19.49 6.86
C HIS A 107 6.56 -18.60 6.11
N ALA A 108 6.60 -18.71 4.78
CA ALA A 108 7.41 -17.84 3.95
C ALA A 108 7.02 -16.35 4.10
N ALA A 109 5.73 -16.03 4.07
CA ALA A 109 5.22 -14.67 4.23
C ALA A 109 5.55 -14.11 5.61
N VAL A 110 5.45 -14.91 6.68
CA VAL A 110 5.90 -14.53 8.04
C VAL A 110 7.40 -14.25 8.05
N ALA A 111 8.22 -15.12 7.46
CA ALA A 111 9.66 -14.93 7.39
C ALA A 111 10.03 -13.65 6.63
N LEU A 112 9.41 -13.41 5.48
CA LEU A 112 9.63 -12.20 4.69
C LEU A 112 9.18 -10.93 5.41
N ALA A 113 7.97 -10.91 5.99
CA ALA A 113 7.42 -9.73 6.67
C ALA A 113 8.29 -9.25 7.84
N PHE A 114 8.79 -10.18 8.66
CA PHE A 114 9.44 -9.86 9.92
C PHE A 114 10.96 -10.07 9.93
N ARG A 115 11.51 -10.86 9.01
CA ARG A 115 12.95 -11.16 8.90
C ARG A 115 13.53 -10.88 7.51
N GLY A 116 12.72 -10.39 6.57
CA GLY A 116 13.18 -9.97 5.24
C GLY A 116 14.26 -8.89 5.33
N ARG A 117 15.26 -8.98 4.46
CA ARG A 117 16.43 -8.08 4.46
C ARG A 117 16.12 -6.77 3.76
N SER A 118 15.31 -6.84 2.70
CA SER A 118 14.90 -5.68 1.92
C SER A 118 13.51 -5.18 2.32
N ARG A 119 13.25 -3.89 2.08
CA ARG A 119 11.92 -3.31 2.28
C ARG A 119 10.87 -4.01 1.40
N ASP A 120 11.23 -4.33 0.16
CA ASP A 120 10.35 -4.99 -0.82
C ASP A 120 9.91 -6.40 -0.36
N GLU A 121 10.86 -7.20 0.16
CA GLU A 121 10.55 -8.49 0.78
C GLU A 121 9.55 -8.35 1.92
N ARG A 122 9.80 -7.39 2.82
CA ARG A 122 8.96 -7.17 3.98
C ARG A 122 7.56 -6.74 3.58
N VAL A 123 7.43 -5.78 2.67
CA VAL A 123 6.12 -5.34 2.12
C VAL A 123 5.39 -6.51 1.46
N SER A 124 6.08 -7.29 0.63
CA SER A 124 5.50 -8.47 -0.04
C SER A 124 4.99 -9.50 0.98
N GLY A 125 5.77 -9.74 2.04
CA GLY A 125 5.35 -10.61 3.14
C GLY A 125 4.10 -10.09 3.84
N LEU A 126 4.04 -8.79 4.18
CA LEU A 126 2.88 -8.17 4.84
C LEU A 126 1.61 -8.26 3.97
N GLN A 127 1.72 -7.96 2.68
CA GLN A 127 0.61 -8.10 1.73
C GLN A 127 0.10 -9.54 1.69
N ALA A 128 1.02 -10.51 1.62
CA ALA A 128 0.67 -11.92 1.58
C ALA A 128 -0.04 -12.36 2.87
N LEU A 129 0.45 -11.94 4.04
CA LEU A 129 -0.22 -12.22 5.32
C LEU A 129 -1.65 -11.66 5.36
N GLY A 130 -1.86 -10.47 4.81
CA GLY A 130 -3.19 -9.87 4.66
C GLY A 130 -4.11 -10.71 3.77
N HIS A 131 -3.68 -11.06 2.56
CA HIS A 131 -4.50 -11.87 1.64
C HIS A 131 -4.77 -13.28 2.16
N LEU A 132 -3.83 -13.88 2.90
CA LEU A 132 -3.99 -15.20 3.53
C LEU A 132 -4.93 -15.17 4.73
N GLY A 133 -5.21 -14.00 5.32
CA GLY A 133 -6.10 -13.89 6.47
C GLY A 133 -5.53 -14.54 7.74
N ARG A 134 -4.20 -14.53 7.92
CA ARG A 134 -3.53 -15.16 9.07
C ARG A 134 -3.79 -14.37 10.36
N SER A 135 -4.80 -14.74 11.12
CA SER A 135 -5.16 -14.04 12.37
C SER A 135 -4.09 -14.14 13.45
N GLU A 136 -3.26 -15.20 13.46
CA GLU A 136 -2.22 -15.39 14.49
C GLU A 136 -1.10 -14.32 14.44
N VAL A 137 -0.96 -13.58 13.34
CA VAL A 137 0.05 -12.51 13.22
C VAL A 137 -0.51 -11.12 13.51
N PHE A 138 -1.80 -10.98 13.83
CA PHE A 138 -2.48 -9.69 13.97
C PHE A 138 -1.74 -8.75 14.94
N ASP A 139 -1.43 -9.21 16.16
CA ASP A 139 -0.77 -8.36 17.16
C ASP A 139 0.65 -7.94 16.74
N ARG A 140 1.35 -8.77 15.97
CA ARG A 140 2.67 -8.44 15.42
C ARG A 140 2.58 -7.40 14.32
N LEU A 141 1.55 -7.48 13.48
CA LEU A 141 1.26 -6.48 12.44
C LEU A 141 0.85 -5.15 13.08
N ARG A 142 0.06 -5.20 14.16
CA ARG A 142 -0.36 -4.02 14.94
C ARG A 142 0.82 -3.19 15.41
N VAL A 143 1.84 -3.83 15.97
CA VAL A 143 3.08 -3.15 16.38
C VAL A 143 3.78 -2.49 15.18
N LEU A 144 3.72 -3.12 14.00
CA LEU A 144 4.39 -2.62 12.80
C LEU A 144 3.67 -1.41 12.18
N VAL A 145 2.39 -1.17 12.47
CA VAL A 145 1.68 0.06 12.08
C VAL A 145 2.37 1.30 12.65
N SER A 146 2.96 1.20 13.84
CA SER A 146 3.72 2.28 14.47
C SER A 146 5.20 2.35 14.04
N SER A 147 5.62 1.56 13.04
CA SER A 147 6.97 1.59 12.49
C SER A 147 7.33 2.97 11.94
N ARG A 148 8.58 3.42 12.12
CA ARG A 148 9.08 4.68 11.51
C ARG A 148 9.10 4.64 9.99
N ASP A 149 9.16 3.47 9.38
CA ASP A 149 9.13 3.31 7.92
C ASP A 149 7.68 3.45 7.41
N PRO A 150 7.36 4.50 6.64
CA PRO A 150 5.98 4.77 6.21
C PRO A 150 5.39 3.65 5.36
N LEU A 151 6.20 3.04 4.49
CA LEU A 151 5.74 2.01 3.56
C LEU A 151 5.40 0.72 4.32
N LEU A 152 6.25 0.32 5.27
CA LEU A 152 6.01 -0.87 6.09
C LEU A 152 4.82 -0.67 7.04
N SER A 153 4.70 0.52 7.60
CA SER A 153 3.59 0.91 8.47
C SER A 153 2.25 0.87 7.75
N LEU A 154 2.17 1.45 6.54
CA LEU A 154 0.97 1.40 5.72
C LEU A 154 0.66 -0.04 5.28
N ALA A 155 1.66 -0.79 4.81
CA ALA A 155 1.46 -2.18 4.39
C ALA A 155 0.97 -3.06 5.55
N ALA A 156 1.46 -2.84 6.77
CA ALA A 156 0.98 -3.52 7.97
C ALA A 156 -0.48 -3.18 8.28
N TRP A 157 -0.85 -1.90 8.19
CA TRP A 157 -2.23 -1.46 8.38
C TRP A 157 -3.18 -2.09 7.35
N GLN A 158 -2.81 -2.06 6.07
CA GLN A 158 -3.57 -2.72 5.01
C GLN A 158 -3.70 -4.24 5.22
N ALA A 159 -2.65 -4.89 5.73
CA ALA A 159 -2.70 -6.31 6.06
C ALA A 159 -3.68 -6.60 7.21
N LEU A 160 -3.69 -5.75 8.25
CA LEU A 160 -4.65 -5.86 9.36
C LEU A 160 -6.10 -5.73 8.87
N LEU A 161 -6.38 -4.74 8.02
CA LEU A 161 -7.72 -4.57 7.45
C LEU A 161 -8.16 -5.82 6.67
N ARG A 162 -7.27 -6.42 5.87
CA ARG A 162 -7.58 -7.65 5.11
C ARG A 162 -7.81 -8.88 6.01
N ILE A 163 -7.21 -8.90 7.21
CA ILE A 163 -7.38 -10.00 8.17
C ILE A 163 -8.70 -9.84 8.94
N ASP A 164 -8.91 -8.66 9.53
CA ASP A 164 -10.09 -8.33 10.34
C ASP A 164 -10.28 -6.81 10.34
N GLU A 165 -11.18 -6.34 9.47
CA GLU A 165 -11.45 -4.91 9.25
C GLU A 165 -11.93 -4.21 10.52
N GLU A 166 -12.90 -4.80 11.23
CA GLU A 166 -13.49 -4.17 12.41
C GLU A 166 -12.49 -4.06 13.55
N ARG A 167 -11.75 -5.14 13.82
CA ARG A 167 -10.72 -5.14 14.87
C ARG A 167 -9.60 -4.16 14.51
N ALA A 168 -9.18 -4.14 13.25
CA ALA A 168 -8.13 -3.23 12.78
C ALA A 168 -8.56 -1.76 12.93
N LEU A 169 -9.77 -1.39 12.54
CA LEU A 169 -10.27 -0.03 12.72
C LEU A 169 -10.38 0.34 14.21
N ARG A 170 -10.89 -0.57 15.04
CA ARG A 170 -10.98 -0.33 16.49
C ARG A 170 -9.63 -0.12 17.16
N GLU A 171 -8.62 -0.91 16.82
CA GLU A 171 -7.33 -0.89 17.51
C GLU A 171 -6.31 0.06 16.88
N VAL A 172 -6.37 0.30 15.58
CA VAL A 172 -5.39 1.11 14.84
C VAL A 172 -6.01 2.13 13.88
N GLY A 173 -7.32 2.37 13.94
CA GLY A 173 -7.99 3.39 13.12
C GLY A 173 -7.39 4.79 13.31
N GLN A 174 -7.01 5.15 14.54
CA GLN A 174 -6.37 6.43 14.85
C GLN A 174 -5.00 6.61 14.15
N ALA A 175 -4.37 5.53 13.68
CA ALA A 175 -3.14 5.62 12.89
C ALA A 175 -3.34 6.43 11.59
N LEU A 176 -4.57 6.50 11.07
CA LEU A 176 -4.91 7.39 9.95
C LEU A 176 -4.57 8.85 10.23
N CYS A 177 -4.71 9.29 11.49
CA CYS A 177 -4.40 10.67 11.90
C CYS A 177 -2.93 10.81 12.26
N ALA A 178 -2.38 9.83 12.97
CA ALA A 178 -1.00 9.86 13.44
C ALA A 178 0.05 9.70 12.32
N ARG A 179 -0.38 9.37 11.10
CA ARG A 179 0.51 9.05 9.96
C ARG A 179 0.22 9.90 8.73
N PRO A 180 0.42 11.24 8.77
CA PRO A 180 0.15 12.13 7.65
C PRO A 180 0.96 11.79 6.39
N GLU A 181 2.10 11.11 6.54
CA GLU A 181 2.97 10.70 5.44
C GLU A 181 2.44 9.52 4.61
N TRP A 182 1.38 8.83 5.06
CA TRP A 182 0.75 7.80 4.24
C TRP A 182 0.13 8.43 2.97
N PRO A 183 0.37 7.89 1.78
CA PRO A 183 -0.24 8.41 0.55
C PRO A 183 -1.77 8.41 0.62
N GLU A 184 -2.39 9.56 0.36
CA GLU A 184 -3.85 9.73 0.42
C GLU A 184 -4.59 8.73 -0.48
N HIS A 185 -4.09 8.53 -1.70
CA HIS A 185 -4.66 7.56 -2.65
C HIS A 185 -4.69 6.12 -2.09
N SER A 186 -3.62 5.69 -1.40
CA SER A 186 -3.56 4.34 -0.83
C SER A 186 -4.49 4.18 0.36
N VAL A 187 -4.65 5.22 1.18
CA VAL A 187 -5.62 5.23 2.28
C VAL A 187 -7.05 5.18 1.73
N ALA A 188 -7.35 6.05 0.77
CA ALA A 188 -8.62 6.08 0.04
C ALA A 188 -8.99 4.71 -0.55
N GLN A 189 -8.07 4.07 -1.27
CA GLN A 189 -8.29 2.74 -1.85
C GLN A 189 -8.54 1.67 -0.77
N SER A 190 -7.88 1.77 0.38
CA SER A 190 -8.04 0.82 1.48
C SER A 190 -9.40 1.00 2.15
N VAL A 191 -9.81 2.25 2.40
CA VAL A 191 -11.13 2.60 2.96
C VAL A 191 -12.26 2.22 2.00
N ALA A 192 -12.07 2.45 0.70
CA ALA A 192 -13.04 2.12 -0.33
C ALA A 192 -13.40 0.63 -0.36
N ALA A 193 -12.41 -0.22 -0.06
CA ALA A 193 -12.57 -1.65 -0.11
C ALA A 193 -13.08 -2.30 1.18
N LEU A 194 -13.28 -1.50 2.24
CA LEU A 194 -13.90 -1.97 3.46
C LEU A 194 -15.34 -2.42 3.20
N SER A 195 -15.80 -3.37 4.01
CA SER A 195 -17.23 -3.69 4.12
C SER A 195 -18.03 -2.49 4.63
N GLU A 196 -19.33 -2.44 4.31
CA GLU A 196 -20.23 -1.39 4.81
C GLU A 196 -20.27 -1.35 6.34
N GLN A 197 -20.18 -2.53 6.99
CA GLN A 197 -20.07 -2.63 8.44
C GLN A 197 -18.79 -1.97 8.96
N ALA A 198 -17.63 -2.27 8.37
CA ALA A 198 -16.37 -1.64 8.77
C ALA A 198 -16.36 -0.13 8.50
N LYS A 199 -16.95 0.33 7.39
CA LYS A 199 -17.12 1.77 7.12
C LYS A 199 -17.98 2.44 8.19
N SER A 200 -19.05 1.79 8.66
CA SER A 200 -19.88 2.31 9.74
C SER A 200 -19.09 2.46 11.05
N VAL A 201 -18.20 1.50 11.36
CA VAL A 201 -17.29 1.58 12.51
C VAL A 201 -16.34 2.76 12.35
N LEU A 202 -15.72 2.92 11.17
CA LEU A 202 -14.83 4.04 10.90
C LEU A 202 -15.55 5.39 11.05
N ILE A 203 -16.78 5.51 10.55
CA ILE A 203 -17.62 6.71 10.69
C ILE A 203 -17.92 6.99 12.17
N GLY A 204 -18.34 5.97 12.93
CA GLY A 204 -18.64 6.13 14.36
C GLY A 204 -17.42 6.55 15.19
N GLN A 205 -16.20 6.21 14.73
CA GLN A 205 -14.96 6.63 15.37
C GLN A 205 -14.39 7.95 14.85
N ALA A 206 -14.78 8.38 13.64
CA ALA A 206 -14.24 9.56 12.99
C ALA A 206 -14.42 10.83 13.83
N ALA A 207 -15.53 10.98 14.55
CA ALA A 207 -15.75 12.12 15.44
C ALA A 207 -14.76 12.21 16.62
N ALA A 208 -14.10 11.11 16.98
CA ALA A 208 -13.06 11.09 18.02
C ALA A 208 -11.64 11.28 17.45
N PHE A 209 -11.52 11.45 16.14
CA PHE A 209 -10.25 11.51 15.42
C PHE A 209 -9.97 12.92 14.94
N ASP A 210 -8.77 13.47 15.24
CA ASP A 210 -8.33 14.80 14.78
C ASP A 210 -8.08 14.89 13.26
N CYS A 211 -8.47 13.87 12.49
CA CYS A 211 -8.29 13.80 11.04
C CYS A 211 -9.58 13.46 10.28
N THR A 212 -10.75 13.89 10.77
CA THR A 212 -12.04 13.63 10.10
C THR A 212 -11.99 14.00 8.61
N HIS A 213 -11.37 15.12 8.25
CA HIS A 213 -11.22 15.55 6.86
C HIS A 213 -10.58 14.49 5.94
N ARG A 214 -9.60 13.74 6.45
CA ARG A 214 -8.89 12.70 5.70
C ARG A 214 -9.77 11.46 5.52
N ILE A 215 -10.55 11.13 6.55
CA ILE A 215 -11.51 10.03 6.53
C ILE A 215 -12.66 10.35 5.57
N VAL A 216 -13.16 11.58 5.61
CA VAL A 216 -14.17 12.10 4.67
C VAL A 216 -13.63 11.99 3.24
N ALA A 217 -12.44 12.52 2.95
CA ALA A 217 -11.85 12.43 1.61
C ALA A 217 -11.71 10.97 1.12
N ALA A 218 -11.29 10.06 2.02
CA ALA A 218 -11.20 8.64 1.72
C ALA A 218 -12.58 8.02 1.42
N LEU A 219 -13.61 8.34 2.20
CA LEU A 219 -14.98 7.85 1.98
C LEU A 219 -15.61 8.45 0.71
N GLU A 220 -15.35 9.72 0.41
CA GLU A 220 -15.83 10.37 -0.82
C GLU A 220 -15.23 9.76 -2.08
N SER A 221 -13.93 9.47 -2.05
CA SER A 221 -13.26 8.77 -3.16
C SER A 221 -13.89 7.39 -3.44
N SER A 222 -14.52 6.79 -2.43
CA SER A 222 -15.25 5.53 -2.53
C SER A 222 -16.74 5.68 -2.84
N HIS A 223 -17.22 6.92 -3.05
CA HIS A 223 -18.64 7.26 -3.27
C HIS A 223 -19.57 6.75 -2.15
N HIS A 224 -19.08 6.62 -0.92
CA HIS A 224 -19.87 6.09 0.18
C HIS A 224 -20.78 7.18 0.78
N ALA A 225 -22.09 6.91 0.88
CA ALA A 225 -23.09 7.86 1.38
C ALA A 225 -22.81 8.38 2.80
N GLY A 226 -22.07 7.60 3.60
CA GLY A 226 -21.63 8.01 4.94
C GLY A 226 -20.66 9.20 4.95
N ALA A 227 -19.99 9.53 3.84
CA ALA A 227 -19.17 10.74 3.74
C ALA A 227 -20.01 12.00 3.96
N THR A 228 -21.17 12.09 3.31
CA THR A 228 -22.11 13.21 3.45
C THR A 228 -22.65 13.33 4.87
N GLN A 229 -22.85 12.21 5.57
CA GLN A 229 -23.28 12.21 6.97
C GLN A 229 -22.20 12.79 7.89
N LEU A 230 -20.94 12.39 7.70
CA LEU A 230 -19.82 12.95 8.45
C LEU A 230 -19.63 14.43 8.18
N ILE A 231 -19.71 14.85 6.92
CA ILE A 231 -19.62 16.28 6.55
C ILE A 231 -20.72 17.06 7.24
N ARG A 232 -21.97 16.56 7.25
CA ARG A 232 -23.07 17.22 7.94
C ARG A 232 -22.81 17.31 9.44
N HIS A 233 -22.35 16.24 10.07
CA HIS A 233 -22.03 16.23 11.49
C HIS A 233 -20.93 17.26 11.82
N GLU A 234 -19.81 17.23 11.09
CA GLU A 234 -18.72 18.18 11.26
C GLU A 234 -19.17 19.63 11.05
N LEU A 235 -20.00 19.92 10.02
CA LEU A 235 -20.57 21.26 9.81
C LEU A 235 -21.46 21.72 10.97
N GLN A 236 -22.11 20.80 11.70
CA GLN A 236 -22.95 21.11 12.86
C GLN A 236 -22.15 21.28 14.15
N THR A 237 -21.02 20.57 14.29
CA THR A 237 -20.17 20.61 15.47
C THR A 237 -19.02 21.60 15.37
N ALA A 238 -18.62 22.00 14.16
CA ALA A 238 -17.56 22.96 13.93
C ALA A 238 -17.92 24.31 14.54
N GLY A 239 -17.13 24.72 15.54
CA GLY A 239 -17.23 26.05 16.14
C GLY A 239 -16.49 27.13 15.34
N ASP A 240 -15.64 26.74 14.39
CA ASP A 240 -14.80 27.64 13.59
C ASP A 240 -15.01 27.42 12.08
N PHE A 241 -15.08 28.53 11.33
CA PHE A 241 -15.32 28.56 9.89
C PHE A 241 -14.09 28.14 9.08
N ASP A 242 -12.88 28.29 9.62
CA ASP A 242 -11.65 27.88 8.93
C ASP A 242 -11.58 26.34 8.77
N ASP A 243 -12.05 25.59 9.76
CA ASP A 243 -12.16 24.12 9.70
C ASP A 243 -13.19 23.70 8.65
N ILE A 244 -14.32 24.41 8.58
CA ILE A 244 -15.35 24.23 7.56
C ILE A 244 -14.76 24.52 6.16
N ALA A 245 -14.07 25.64 5.98
CA ALA A 245 -13.50 26.02 4.69
C ALA A 245 -12.42 25.03 4.21
N GLN A 246 -11.59 24.49 5.11
CA GLN A 246 -10.60 23.47 4.77
C GLN A 246 -11.24 22.13 4.40
N LEU A 247 -12.27 21.71 5.14
CA LEU A 247 -13.04 20.50 4.83
C LEU A 247 -13.69 20.62 3.45
N LEU A 248 -14.30 21.77 3.16
CA LEU A 248 -14.96 22.05 1.88
C LEU A 248 -14.00 22.21 0.70
N TYR A 249 -12.84 22.84 0.90
CA TYR A 249 -11.83 22.97 -0.16
C TYR A 249 -11.32 21.61 -0.65
N ARG A 250 -11.26 20.63 0.26
CA ARG A 250 -10.80 19.26 -0.06
C ARG A 250 -11.92 18.40 -0.65
N VAL A 251 -13.17 18.72 -0.32
CA VAL A 251 -14.38 18.06 -0.80
C VAL A 251 -14.81 18.71 -2.12
N GLN A 252 -14.21 18.29 -3.24
CA GLN A 252 -14.40 18.92 -4.56
C GLN A 252 -15.71 18.53 -5.27
N ARG A 253 -16.79 18.20 -4.55
CA ARG A 253 -18.05 17.75 -5.17
C ARG A 253 -19.15 18.82 -5.16
N SER A 254 -19.72 19.03 -6.33
CA SER A 254 -20.84 19.97 -6.55
C SER A 254 -22.10 19.63 -5.75
N GLU A 255 -22.36 18.33 -5.52
CA GLU A 255 -23.47 17.85 -4.70
C GLU A 255 -23.41 18.32 -3.23
N HIS A 256 -22.23 18.76 -2.76
CA HIS A 256 -22.07 19.26 -1.41
C HIS A 256 -22.31 20.78 -1.33
N ILE A 257 -22.40 21.48 -2.48
CA ILE A 257 -22.68 22.92 -2.55
C ILE A 257 -24.03 23.26 -1.93
N GLU A 258 -25.09 22.48 -2.19
CA GLU A 258 -26.40 22.75 -1.59
C GLU A 258 -26.41 22.60 -0.06
N LEU A 259 -25.62 21.65 0.46
CA LEU A 259 -25.47 21.45 1.90
C LEU A 259 -24.73 22.64 2.52
N ILE A 260 -23.72 23.17 1.83
CA ILE A 260 -22.98 24.36 2.22
C ILE A 260 -23.90 25.59 2.22
N GLU A 261 -24.67 25.81 1.17
CA GLU A 261 -25.60 26.94 1.09
C GLU A 261 -26.65 26.91 2.20
N ARG A 262 -27.16 25.71 2.55
CA ARG A 262 -28.08 25.56 3.69
C ARG A 262 -27.41 25.83 5.02
N ALA A 263 -26.19 25.33 5.23
CA ALA A 263 -25.44 25.57 6.46
C ALA A 263 -25.11 27.06 6.64
N LEU A 264 -24.67 27.73 5.57
CA LEU A 264 -24.44 29.18 5.53
C LEU A 264 -25.73 29.97 5.77
N GLY A 265 -26.85 29.58 5.15
CA GLY A 265 -28.14 30.23 5.34
C GLY A 265 -28.68 30.10 6.77
N GLN A 266 -28.40 28.98 7.46
CA GLN A 266 -28.74 28.79 8.87
C GLN A 266 -27.85 29.63 9.81
N ALA A 267 -26.56 29.78 9.50
CA ALA A 267 -25.66 30.67 10.24
C ALA A 267 -26.07 32.15 10.11
N ASP A 268 -26.41 32.59 8.89
CA ASP A 268 -26.88 33.95 8.60
C ASP A 268 -28.20 34.28 9.33
N ALA A 269 -29.06 33.28 9.58
CA ALA A 269 -30.32 33.45 10.30
C ALA A 269 -30.16 33.56 11.84
N GLY A 270 -28.99 33.19 12.39
CA GLY A 270 -28.72 33.14 13.82
C GLY A 270 -27.89 34.29 14.39
N ALA A 271 -26.93 34.86 13.63
CA ALA A 271 -26.12 36.00 14.06
C ALA A 271 -25.40 36.68 12.89
N ASN A 272 -25.19 38.00 13.03
CA ASN A 272 -24.44 38.92 12.17
C ASN A 272 -23.44 38.22 11.21
N PRO A 273 -23.77 38.09 9.90
CA PRO A 273 -22.84 37.49 8.95
C PRO A 273 -21.60 38.38 8.90
N GLY A 274 -20.51 37.91 9.49
CA GLY A 274 -19.27 38.66 9.50
C GLY A 274 -18.81 38.98 8.07
N PRO A 275 -17.87 39.92 7.90
CA PRO A 275 -17.38 40.40 6.59
C PRO A 275 -16.86 39.32 5.63
N TRP A 276 -16.72 38.08 6.10
CA TRP A 276 -16.29 36.90 5.36
C TRP A 276 -17.39 36.23 4.51
N ALA A 277 -18.68 36.40 4.81
CA ALA A 277 -19.79 35.82 4.02
C ALA A 277 -19.80 36.37 2.56
N ALA A 278 -19.36 37.62 2.38
CA ALA A 278 -19.18 38.23 1.07
C ALA A 278 -18.01 37.61 0.27
N GLY A 279 -16.92 37.24 0.95
CA GLY A 279 -15.75 36.63 0.33
C GLY A 279 -16.00 35.19 -0.13
N TYR A 280 -16.80 34.42 0.61
CA TYR A 280 -17.18 33.07 0.19
C TYR A 280 -18.17 33.12 -0.98
N ARG A 281 -19.18 34.02 -0.98
CA ARG A 281 -20.04 34.21 -2.16
C ARG A 281 -19.23 34.54 -3.41
N GLN A 282 -18.21 35.40 -3.30
CA GLN A 282 -17.32 35.70 -4.42
C GLN A 282 -16.52 34.49 -4.91
N ARG A 283 -16.00 33.63 -4.01
CA ARG A 283 -15.25 32.42 -4.42
C ARG A 283 -16.14 31.27 -4.90
N ALA A 284 -17.31 31.09 -4.30
CA ALA A 284 -18.31 30.12 -4.74
C ALA A 284 -18.84 30.46 -6.15
N LEU A 285 -18.96 31.75 -6.48
CA LEU A 285 -19.25 32.21 -7.85
C LEU A 285 -18.13 31.88 -8.85
N VAL A 286 -16.87 31.78 -8.39
CA VAL A 286 -15.72 31.32 -9.21
C VAL A 286 -15.67 29.79 -9.31
N TRP A 287 -16.25 29.08 -8.34
CA TRP A 287 -16.31 27.62 -8.26
C TRP A 287 -17.55 26.99 -8.91
N ARG A 288 -18.44 27.78 -9.53
CA ARG A 288 -19.41 27.21 -10.49
C ARG A 288 -18.61 26.51 -11.58
N PRO A 289 -18.70 25.17 -11.72
CA PRO A 289 -17.81 24.45 -12.60
C PRO A 289 -18.07 24.85 -14.06
N LEU A 290 -16.97 24.92 -14.83
CA LEU A 290 -16.91 24.96 -16.30
C LEU A 290 -17.61 23.75 -16.98
N ASP A 291 -18.38 22.95 -16.24
CA ASP A 291 -19.11 21.78 -16.76
C ASP A 291 -20.29 22.19 -17.65
N GLU A 292 -20.77 23.44 -17.57
CA GLU A 292 -21.75 23.97 -18.53
C GLU A 292 -21.14 24.24 -19.93
N GLU A 293 -19.81 24.29 -20.08
CA GLU A 293 -19.16 24.50 -21.39
C GLU A 293 -18.68 23.20 -22.06
N ALA A 294 -18.69 22.06 -21.37
CA ALA A 294 -18.21 20.79 -21.92
C ALA A 294 -19.31 19.90 -22.55
N HIS A 295 -20.58 20.32 -22.52
CA HIS A 295 -21.74 19.59 -23.11
C HIS A 295 -22.55 20.45 -24.08
N GLY A 296 -21.96 21.54 -24.61
CA GLY A 296 -22.51 22.35 -25.70
C GLY A 296 -21.93 21.96 -27.06
#